data_AF-A0A954HLK8-F1
#
_entry.id   AF-A0A954HLK8-F1
#
_cell.length_a   1.000
_cell.length_b   1.000
_cell.length_c   1.000
_cell.angle_alpha   90.00
_cell.angle_beta   90.00
_cell.angle_gamma   90.00
#
_symmetry.space_group_name_H-M   'P 1'
#
loop_
_entity.id
_entity.type
_entity.pdbx_description
1 polymer ?
#
loop_
_entity_poly.entity_id
_entity_poly.type
_entity_poly.pdbx_seq_one_letter_code
_entity_poly.pdbx_strand_id
1 'polypeptide(L)'
;PSRPVHFQFKHRDFKDQMPVSLKTDPQGRILLGALPDIQHFSASGPQGTQHSWSLRDDEFTFANTIHGRVGTPIELPYLGTAEAPTREEFSLLEVRNNTYNIDRIEHLSIKSDMLQIADLPAGDFELLLKKQNRRIRLRNIPGKQVGQYVVGDVRQAETPRLQPLHITSVSSADGKVQVQLRNATKFTRVHLFATRFEPEYDAYQHLSNVRAAEPYLFTYRQAGSVYLTGRNIGDEYRYIIDRKYASKYPGNMLERPSLLLNPWAIRDTETGEQIAARGGEFGAAAEPPAAAAVRDPQAAPKPDASQTNFANLDFLADASAVLTNLTANESGVVEIPLNALGPHQDLHVVAVDPLSTATRRLTLPEQKLTFLDLRLVQGLDPQQHFTMQKLIDVVPNGQEFVLRDVVTSKFEKYDSLARVYGLLTTLNSDSNFHEFSFLLTWPDLSDEEKQTLYSKYACHELSFFIYKKDPAFFTRVIEPYLQNKKDKTFIDRFLLNEDLSEFLLPWKYGQLNTFERILLARRIDGEQDKTARHLSDMLALIPPDIDHFNRLFDTAVKQSALEVGGTSSFETTLGLIIREEHERLLLTD
;
A
#
# COMPACT_ATOMS: atom_id res chain seq x y z
N PRO A 1 -12.78 12.19 37.53
CA PRO A 1 -14.02 12.13 38.35
C PRO A 1 -14.88 13.40 38.29
N SER A 2 -16.20 13.24 38.39
CA SER A 2 -17.18 14.33 38.57
C SER A 2 -17.18 15.44 37.50
N ARG A 3 -16.79 15.12 36.27
CA ARG A 3 -16.76 16.08 35.17
C ARG A 3 -18.11 16.09 34.42
N PRO A 4 -18.66 17.27 34.08
CA PRO A 4 -19.84 17.35 33.22
C PRO A 4 -19.45 16.99 31.78
N VAL A 5 -20.30 16.23 31.09
CA VAL A 5 -20.15 15.85 29.69
C VAL A 5 -21.49 16.09 29.01
N HIS A 6 -21.47 16.81 27.90
CA HIS A 6 -22.67 17.12 27.12
C HIS A 6 -22.78 16.14 25.98
N PHE A 7 -23.90 15.41 25.91
CA PHE A 7 -24.22 14.45 24.88
C PHE A 7 -25.25 15.01 23.91
N GLN A 8 -25.17 14.60 22.65
CA GLN A 8 -26.21 14.75 21.65
C GLN A 8 -26.53 13.40 21.05
N PHE A 9 -27.76 12.92 21.20
CA PHE A 9 -28.21 11.64 20.67
C PHE A 9 -29.05 11.82 19.41
N LYS A 10 -28.77 11.04 18.37
CA LYS A 10 -29.58 10.98 17.15
C LYS A 10 -30.40 9.71 17.12
N HIS A 11 -31.71 9.84 17.29
CA HIS A 11 -32.66 8.75 17.09
C HIS A 11 -32.96 8.53 15.61
N ARG A 12 -33.21 7.29 15.19
CA ARG A 12 -33.48 6.94 13.79
C ARG A 12 -34.72 7.62 13.18
N ASP A 13 -35.79 7.75 13.97
CA ASP A 13 -37.09 8.27 13.49
C ASP A 13 -37.26 9.79 13.63
N PHE A 14 -36.37 10.46 14.37
CA PHE A 14 -36.49 11.91 14.63
C PHE A 14 -35.44 12.69 13.85
N LYS A 15 -35.81 13.87 13.35
CA LYS A 15 -34.87 14.79 12.69
C LYS A 15 -33.98 15.52 13.68
N ASP A 16 -34.54 15.91 14.82
CA ASP A 16 -33.83 16.65 15.85
C ASP A 16 -32.93 15.72 16.68
N GLN A 17 -31.84 16.28 17.20
CA GLN A 17 -30.96 15.60 18.15
C GLN A 17 -31.39 15.92 19.58
N MET A 18 -31.23 14.96 20.48
CA MET A 18 -31.60 15.08 21.89
C MET A 18 -30.37 15.44 22.73
N PRO A 19 -30.25 16.69 23.23
CA PRO A 19 -29.15 17.07 24.10
C PRO A 19 -29.37 16.58 25.52
N VAL A 20 -28.34 16.00 26.14
CA VAL A 20 -28.38 15.51 27.54
C VAL A 20 -27.06 15.86 28.22
N SER A 21 -27.09 16.38 29.43
CA SER A 21 -25.87 16.63 30.23
C SER A 21 -25.74 15.59 31.32
N LEU A 22 -24.63 14.87 31.34
CA LEU A 22 -24.34 13.81 32.30
C LEU A 22 -23.04 14.14 33.06
N LYS A 23 -22.80 13.43 34.16
CA LYS A 23 -21.63 13.62 35.01
C LYS A 23 -20.88 12.30 35.17
N THR A 24 -19.55 12.34 35.07
CA THR A 24 -18.73 11.14 35.28
C THR A 24 -18.73 10.68 36.73
N ASP A 25 -18.68 9.37 36.92
CA ASP A 25 -18.54 8.70 38.21
C ASP A 25 -17.13 8.92 38.83
N PRO A 26 -16.83 8.38 40.03
CA PRO A 26 -15.50 8.46 40.64
C PRO A 26 -14.37 7.86 39.77
N GLN A 27 -14.69 6.89 38.92
CA GLN A 27 -13.78 6.24 37.98
C GLN A 27 -13.67 7.01 36.65
N GLY A 28 -14.42 8.09 36.47
CA GLY A 28 -14.41 8.91 35.26
C GLY A 28 -15.30 8.38 34.13
N ARG A 29 -16.22 7.45 34.39
CA ARG A 29 -17.08 6.79 33.40
C ARG A 29 -18.52 7.31 33.44
N ILE A 30 -19.28 7.06 32.38
CA ILE A 30 -20.73 7.34 32.28
C ILE A 30 -21.39 6.10 31.67
N LEU A 31 -22.38 5.54 32.36
CA LEU A 31 -23.17 4.42 31.86
C LEU A 31 -24.41 4.95 31.11
N LEU A 32 -24.48 4.70 29.81
CA LEU A 32 -25.55 5.20 28.93
C LEU A 32 -26.75 4.24 28.81
N GLY A 33 -26.62 2.99 29.26
CA GLY A 33 -27.65 1.97 29.09
C GLY A 33 -27.73 1.43 27.66
N ALA A 34 -28.89 0.88 27.29
CA ALA A 34 -29.08 0.13 26.03
C ALA A 34 -29.23 0.98 24.76
N LEU A 35 -29.52 2.28 24.89
CA LEU A 35 -29.68 3.23 23.77
C LEU A 35 -30.50 2.69 22.57
N PRO A 36 -31.74 2.17 22.79
CA PRO A 36 -32.55 1.64 21.69
C PRO A 36 -32.80 2.71 20.63
N ASP A 37 -32.70 2.30 19.37
CA ASP A 37 -33.03 3.11 18.19
C ASP A 37 -32.20 4.39 17.96
N ILE A 38 -31.15 4.60 18.77
CA ILE A 38 -30.12 5.61 18.55
C ILE A 38 -29.16 5.15 17.44
N GLN A 39 -28.93 5.99 16.45
CA GLN A 39 -28.00 5.68 15.34
C GLN A 39 -26.57 6.14 15.63
N HIS A 40 -26.44 7.34 16.20
CA HIS A 40 -25.16 7.88 16.61
C HIS A 40 -25.36 8.86 17.77
N PHE A 41 -24.29 9.09 18.51
CA PHE A 41 -24.25 10.12 19.52
C PHE A 41 -22.90 10.82 19.51
N SER A 42 -22.86 12.06 19.97
CA SER A 42 -21.62 12.77 20.24
C SER A 42 -21.54 13.20 21.69
N ALA A 43 -20.33 13.36 22.20
CA ALA A 43 -20.06 13.81 23.55
C ALA A 43 -18.96 14.88 23.55
N SER A 44 -19.19 15.95 24.30
CA SER A 44 -18.25 17.07 24.46
C SER A 44 -17.88 17.26 25.93
N GLY A 45 -16.57 17.22 26.19
CA GLY A 45 -16.00 17.50 27.51
C GLY A 45 -15.84 18.99 27.79
N PRO A 46 -15.55 19.40 29.04
CA PRO A 46 -15.39 20.80 29.41
C PRO A 46 -14.15 21.46 28.78
N GLN A 47 -13.21 20.67 28.26
CA GLN A 47 -12.04 21.14 27.51
C GLN A 47 -12.36 21.50 26.05
N GLY A 48 -13.61 21.33 25.60
CA GLY A 48 -14.02 21.57 24.21
C GLY A 48 -13.74 20.43 23.25
N THR A 49 -13.11 19.34 23.69
CA THR A 49 -12.93 18.12 22.89
C THR A 49 -14.28 17.43 22.67
N GLN A 50 -14.60 17.14 21.41
CA GLN A 50 -15.81 16.44 21.00
C GLN A 50 -15.45 15.14 20.29
N HIS A 51 -16.16 14.06 20.61
CA HIS A 51 -16.10 12.78 19.92
C HIS A 51 -17.50 12.36 19.48
N SER A 52 -17.59 11.62 18.38
CA SER A 52 -18.85 11.07 17.86
C SER A 52 -18.70 9.58 17.63
N TRP A 53 -19.73 8.83 17.99
CA TRP A 53 -19.81 7.37 17.82
C TRP A 53 -21.07 7.04 17.05
N SER A 54 -20.95 6.17 16.05
CA SER A 54 -22.08 5.48 15.44
C SER A 54 -22.29 4.17 16.18
N LEU A 55 -23.51 3.92 16.66
CA LEU A 55 -23.84 2.62 17.24
C LEU A 55 -23.97 1.63 16.08
N ARG A 56 -22.97 0.74 15.98
CA ARG A 56 -22.87 -0.24 14.90
C ARG A 56 -23.60 -1.51 15.33
N ASP A 57 -24.62 -1.87 14.58
CA ASP A 57 -25.37 -3.12 14.73
C ASP A 57 -24.72 -4.26 13.94
N ASP A 58 -25.26 -5.47 14.06
CA ASP A 58 -24.93 -6.57 13.16
C ASP A 58 -25.28 -6.19 11.71
N GLU A 59 -24.40 -6.49 10.74
CA GLU A 59 -24.57 -6.12 9.33
C GLU A 59 -24.30 -7.30 8.37
N PHE A 60 -24.86 -7.18 7.16
CA PHE A 60 -24.66 -8.14 6.07
C PHE A 60 -24.68 -7.44 4.70
N THR A 61 -23.85 -7.91 3.76
CA THR A 61 -23.80 -7.41 2.38
C THR A 61 -24.97 -7.93 1.54
N PHE A 62 -26.16 -7.36 1.72
CA PHE A 62 -27.31 -7.69 0.88
C PHE A 62 -27.12 -7.23 -0.57
N ALA A 63 -27.53 -8.05 -1.55
CA ALA A 63 -27.73 -7.58 -2.92
C ALA A 63 -28.90 -6.59 -2.98
N ASN A 64 -28.86 -5.63 -3.92
CA ASN A 64 -30.00 -4.75 -4.19
C ASN A 64 -31.14 -5.51 -4.87
N THR A 65 -30.80 -6.52 -5.68
CA THR A 65 -31.78 -7.35 -6.39
C THR A 65 -31.50 -8.84 -6.19
N ILE A 66 -32.56 -9.61 -5.93
CA ILE A 66 -32.52 -11.06 -5.83
C ILE A 66 -33.54 -11.64 -6.80
N HIS A 67 -33.09 -12.61 -7.60
CA HIS A 67 -33.98 -13.36 -8.47
C HIS A 67 -34.27 -14.73 -7.85
N GLY A 68 -35.54 -15.10 -7.84
CA GLY A 68 -36.02 -16.40 -7.39
C GLY A 68 -36.77 -17.14 -8.49
N ARG A 69 -36.94 -18.44 -8.29
CA ARG A 69 -37.78 -19.29 -9.13
C ARG A 69 -39.10 -19.55 -8.39
N VAL A 70 -40.21 -19.42 -9.11
CA VAL A 70 -41.54 -19.74 -8.55
C VAL A 70 -41.53 -21.17 -7.98
N GLY A 71 -42.02 -21.31 -6.75
CA GLY A 71 -42.03 -22.58 -5.99
C GLY A 71 -40.72 -22.93 -5.28
N THR A 72 -39.68 -22.09 -5.38
CA THR A 72 -38.44 -22.23 -4.59
C THR A 72 -38.36 -21.08 -3.58
N PRO A 73 -38.15 -21.35 -2.29
CA PRO A 73 -38.03 -20.30 -1.30
C PRO A 73 -36.76 -19.45 -1.53
N ILE A 74 -36.87 -18.14 -1.30
CA ILE A 74 -35.73 -17.23 -1.24
C ILE A 74 -35.35 -17.08 0.24
N GLU A 75 -34.07 -17.25 0.56
CA GLU A 75 -33.55 -17.12 1.92
C GLU A 75 -32.62 -15.91 2.05
N LEU A 76 -32.75 -15.20 3.17
CA LEU A 76 -31.96 -14.02 3.52
C LEU A 76 -31.48 -14.14 4.98
N PRO A 77 -30.24 -13.72 5.30
CA PRO A 77 -29.80 -13.60 6.69
C PRO A 77 -30.73 -12.70 7.50
N TYR A 78 -31.21 -13.19 8.66
CA TYR A 78 -31.97 -12.37 9.60
C TYR A 78 -31.08 -11.95 10.76
N LEU A 79 -30.93 -10.64 10.95
CA LEU A 79 -30.04 -10.05 11.96
C LEU A 79 -30.78 -9.61 13.22
N GLY A 80 -32.09 -9.82 13.28
CA GLY A 80 -32.91 -9.46 14.44
C GLY A 80 -33.11 -10.64 15.40
N THR A 81 -34.04 -10.46 16.34
CA THR A 81 -34.35 -11.43 17.40
C THR A 81 -35.82 -11.85 17.43
N ALA A 82 -36.65 -11.38 16.49
CA ALA A 82 -38.05 -11.74 16.43
C ALA A 82 -38.23 -13.18 15.94
N GLU A 83 -39.17 -13.91 16.55
CA GLU A 83 -39.50 -15.28 16.16
C GLU A 83 -40.38 -15.36 14.91
N ALA A 84 -41.08 -14.26 14.57
CA ALA A 84 -41.98 -14.18 13.43
C ALA A 84 -41.90 -12.79 12.76
N PRO A 85 -42.12 -12.70 11.44
CA PRO A 85 -42.07 -11.42 10.74
C PRO A 85 -43.22 -10.52 11.17
N THR A 86 -42.89 -9.33 11.65
CA THR A 86 -43.86 -8.31 12.04
C THR A 86 -43.88 -7.17 11.03
N ARG A 87 -45.01 -6.45 10.98
CA ARG A 87 -45.15 -5.22 10.17
C ARG A 87 -44.24 -4.09 10.66
N GLU A 88 -43.69 -4.18 11.87
CA GLU A 88 -42.73 -3.20 12.39
C GLU A 88 -41.34 -3.38 11.80
N GLU A 89 -40.94 -4.63 11.50
CA GLU A 89 -39.62 -4.95 10.97
C GLU A 89 -39.58 -5.07 9.44
N PHE A 90 -40.69 -5.49 8.83
CA PHE A 90 -40.71 -5.84 7.41
C PHE A 90 -41.86 -5.19 6.64
N SER A 91 -41.65 -5.04 5.33
CA SER A 91 -42.70 -4.77 4.34
C SER A 91 -42.34 -5.50 3.06
N LEU A 92 -43.27 -6.24 2.47
CA LEU A 92 -43.09 -6.92 1.19
C LEU A 92 -44.24 -6.51 0.27
N LEU A 93 -43.95 -5.76 -0.80
CA LEU A 93 -44.97 -5.20 -1.68
C LEU A 93 -44.77 -5.69 -3.12
N GLU A 94 -45.85 -6.14 -3.76
CA GLU A 94 -45.89 -6.44 -5.19
C GLU A 94 -45.82 -5.14 -6.00
N VAL A 95 -44.96 -5.11 -7.01
CA VAL A 95 -44.71 -3.95 -7.87
C VAL A 95 -45.20 -4.25 -9.29
N ARG A 96 -46.08 -3.40 -9.84
CA ARG A 96 -46.51 -3.45 -11.24
C ARG A 96 -46.35 -2.08 -11.88
N ASN A 97 -45.72 -2.00 -13.05
CA ASN A 97 -45.47 -0.72 -13.74
C ASN A 97 -44.85 0.35 -12.82
N ASN A 98 -43.88 -0.04 -11.98
CA ASN A 98 -43.23 0.81 -10.98
C ASN A 98 -44.15 1.42 -9.89
N THR A 99 -45.36 0.90 -9.69
CA THR A 99 -46.23 1.26 -8.55
C THR A 99 -46.45 0.07 -7.63
N TYR A 100 -46.58 0.35 -6.33
CA TYR A 100 -46.96 -0.66 -5.34
C TYR A 100 -48.42 -1.04 -5.52
N ASN A 101 -48.68 -2.35 -5.57
CA ASN A 101 -50.00 -2.89 -5.85
C ASN A 101 -50.59 -3.61 -4.63
N ILE A 102 -49.93 -4.67 -4.16
CA ILE A 102 -50.47 -5.57 -3.14
C ILE A 102 -49.40 -5.80 -2.05
N ASP A 103 -49.82 -5.76 -0.79
CA ASP A 103 -48.99 -6.22 0.33
C ASP A 103 -48.98 -7.74 0.39
N ARG A 104 -47.77 -8.30 0.48
CA ARG A 104 -47.46 -9.73 0.38
C ARG A 104 -46.70 -10.25 1.60
N ILE A 105 -46.78 -9.55 2.74
CA ILE A 105 -46.08 -9.93 3.99
C ILE A 105 -46.41 -11.36 4.44
N GLU A 106 -47.56 -11.93 4.06
CA GLU A 106 -47.96 -13.30 4.35
C GLU A 106 -46.99 -14.37 3.83
N HIS A 107 -46.15 -14.02 2.84
CA HIS A 107 -45.15 -14.92 2.27
C HIS A 107 -43.82 -14.93 3.06
N LEU A 108 -43.69 -14.09 4.09
CA LEU A 108 -42.51 -14.06 4.95
C LEU A 108 -42.65 -15.04 6.12
N SER A 109 -41.55 -15.70 6.47
CA SER A 109 -41.39 -16.44 7.73
C SER A 109 -39.96 -16.34 8.23
N ILE A 110 -39.76 -16.47 9.55
CA ILE A 110 -38.41 -16.54 10.15
C ILE A 110 -38.20 -17.98 10.60
N LYS A 111 -37.15 -18.63 10.10
CA LYS A 111 -36.80 -20.01 10.46
C LYS A 111 -35.29 -20.16 10.57
N SER A 112 -34.83 -20.67 11.72
CA SER A 112 -33.41 -20.95 11.97
C SER A 112 -32.52 -19.73 11.65
N ASP A 113 -32.92 -18.57 12.17
CA ASP A 113 -32.22 -17.27 12.01
C ASP A 113 -32.10 -16.77 10.56
N MET A 114 -32.97 -17.26 9.67
CA MET A 114 -33.08 -16.79 8.29
C MET A 114 -34.49 -16.29 8.01
N LEU A 115 -34.59 -15.20 7.25
CA LEU A 115 -35.83 -14.73 6.64
C LEU A 115 -36.08 -15.55 5.38
N GLN A 116 -37.14 -16.36 5.41
CA GLN A 116 -37.58 -17.20 4.30
C GLN A 116 -38.80 -16.57 3.63
N ILE A 117 -38.73 -16.45 2.30
CA ILE A 117 -39.79 -15.94 1.44
C ILE A 117 -40.28 -17.12 0.59
N ALA A 118 -41.41 -17.70 0.96
CA ALA A 118 -41.92 -18.94 0.36
C ALA A 118 -43.27 -18.71 -0.32
N ASP A 119 -43.59 -19.58 -1.28
CA ASP A 119 -44.86 -19.58 -2.02
C ASP A 119 -45.21 -18.25 -2.70
N LEU A 120 -44.21 -17.41 -2.96
CA LEU A 120 -44.37 -16.12 -3.61
C LEU A 120 -44.87 -16.34 -5.07
N PRO A 121 -45.86 -15.58 -5.56
CA PRO A 121 -46.31 -15.70 -6.94
C PRO A 121 -45.28 -15.15 -7.93
N ALA A 122 -45.46 -15.46 -9.22
CA ALA A 122 -44.66 -14.88 -10.29
C ALA A 122 -44.86 -13.35 -10.33
N GLY A 123 -43.78 -12.58 -10.31
CA GLY A 123 -43.86 -11.12 -10.33
C GLY A 123 -42.59 -10.41 -9.84
N ASP A 124 -42.67 -9.08 -9.81
CA ASP A 124 -41.66 -8.19 -9.24
C ASP A 124 -42.16 -7.67 -7.88
N PHE A 125 -41.30 -7.64 -6.87
CA PHE A 125 -41.63 -7.24 -5.50
C PHE A 125 -40.52 -6.37 -4.90
N GLU A 126 -40.86 -5.60 -3.87
CA GLU A 126 -39.91 -4.86 -3.06
C GLU A 126 -40.03 -5.28 -1.59
N LEU A 127 -38.93 -5.78 -1.03
CA LEU A 127 -38.77 -6.08 0.38
C LEU A 127 -38.04 -4.93 1.06
N LEU A 128 -38.63 -4.36 2.11
CA LEU A 128 -38.01 -3.36 2.97
C LEU A 128 -37.72 -3.98 4.34
N LEU A 129 -36.44 -4.06 4.70
CA LEU A 129 -35.96 -4.35 6.05
C LEU A 129 -35.88 -3.02 6.80
N LYS A 130 -36.85 -2.75 7.68
CA LYS A 130 -37.06 -1.42 8.26
C LYS A 130 -35.97 -1.00 9.24
N LYS A 131 -35.49 -1.94 10.08
CA LYS A 131 -34.40 -1.68 11.05
C LYS A 131 -33.13 -1.21 10.35
N GLN A 132 -32.74 -1.87 9.26
CA GLN A 132 -31.57 -1.51 8.46
C GLN A 132 -31.87 -0.43 7.39
N ASN A 133 -33.13 0.00 7.26
CA ASN A 133 -33.62 0.83 6.16
C ASN A 133 -33.15 0.34 4.77
N ARG A 134 -33.18 -0.98 4.56
CA ARG A 134 -32.64 -1.66 3.38
C ARG A 134 -33.77 -2.11 2.46
N ARG A 135 -33.74 -1.66 1.20
CA ARG A 135 -34.66 -2.10 0.14
C ARG A 135 -34.00 -3.13 -0.74
N ILE A 136 -34.69 -4.24 -0.99
CA ILE A 136 -34.26 -5.35 -1.83
C ILE A 136 -35.36 -5.63 -2.84
N ARG A 137 -35.03 -5.55 -4.12
CA ARG A 137 -35.94 -5.93 -5.20
C ARG A 137 -35.93 -7.44 -5.37
N LEU A 138 -37.10 -8.05 -5.37
CA LEU A 138 -37.24 -9.48 -5.61
C LEU A 138 -37.90 -9.68 -6.97
N ARG A 139 -37.33 -10.50 -7.84
CA ARG A 139 -37.99 -10.93 -9.08
C ARG A 139 -38.20 -12.42 -9.04
N ASN A 140 -39.45 -12.85 -8.94
CA ASN A 140 -39.79 -14.26 -8.88
C ASN A 140 -40.31 -14.71 -10.24
N ILE A 141 -39.52 -15.54 -10.93
CA ILE A 141 -39.72 -15.81 -12.36
C ILE A 141 -40.28 -17.21 -12.56
N PRO A 142 -41.36 -17.36 -13.37
CA PRO A 142 -41.84 -18.66 -13.78
C PRO A 142 -40.91 -19.21 -14.86
N GLY A 143 -40.45 -20.45 -14.70
CA GLY A 143 -39.52 -21.04 -15.65
C GLY A 143 -38.78 -22.27 -15.12
N LYS A 144 -37.87 -22.76 -15.95
CA LYS A 144 -36.98 -23.88 -15.60
C LYS A 144 -35.62 -23.34 -15.14
N GLN A 145 -35.06 -23.96 -14.12
CA GLN A 145 -33.67 -23.71 -13.72
C GLN A 145 -32.73 -24.38 -14.74
N VAL A 146 -31.82 -23.61 -15.32
CA VAL A 146 -30.75 -24.07 -16.19
C VAL A 146 -29.43 -23.48 -15.68
N GLY A 147 -28.63 -24.30 -15.00
CA GLY A 147 -27.42 -23.83 -14.31
C GLY A 147 -27.75 -22.75 -13.28
N GLN A 148 -27.11 -21.58 -13.39
CA GLN A 148 -27.33 -20.42 -12.52
C GLN A 148 -28.48 -19.52 -12.98
N TYR A 149 -29.28 -19.92 -13.97
CA TYR A 149 -30.33 -19.07 -14.53
C TYR A 149 -31.72 -19.70 -14.38
N VAL A 150 -32.72 -18.88 -14.12
CA VAL A 150 -34.13 -19.22 -14.34
C VAL A 150 -34.52 -18.72 -15.73
N VAL A 151 -34.88 -19.63 -16.63
CA VAL A 151 -35.29 -19.32 -18.01
C VAL A 151 -36.81 -19.38 -18.09
N GLY A 152 -37.44 -18.20 -18.21
CA GLY A 152 -38.85 -18.04 -18.56
C GLY A 152 -39.03 -17.57 -20.00
N ASP A 153 -40.27 -17.42 -20.43
CA ASP A 153 -40.61 -17.14 -21.84
C ASP A 153 -40.12 -15.77 -22.33
N VAL A 154 -40.10 -14.78 -21.44
CA VAL A 154 -39.79 -13.37 -21.76
C VAL A 154 -38.52 -12.88 -21.05
N ARG A 155 -38.19 -13.48 -19.91
CA ARG A 155 -37.08 -13.07 -19.04
C ARG A 155 -36.22 -14.28 -18.69
N GLN A 156 -34.90 -14.10 -18.69
CA GLN A 156 -33.95 -15.00 -18.05
C GLN A 156 -33.25 -14.24 -16.92
N ALA A 157 -33.21 -14.82 -15.74
CA ALA A 157 -32.63 -14.19 -14.56
C ALA A 157 -31.51 -15.02 -13.97
N GLU A 158 -30.38 -14.37 -13.68
CA GLU A 158 -29.29 -14.95 -12.91
C GLU A 158 -29.73 -15.12 -11.45
N THR A 159 -29.52 -16.31 -10.90
CA THR A 159 -29.78 -16.66 -9.50
C THR A 159 -28.46 -16.69 -8.72
N PRO A 160 -28.48 -16.47 -7.39
CA PRO A 160 -27.27 -16.50 -6.56
C PRO A 160 -26.51 -17.83 -6.69
N ARG A 161 -25.18 -17.75 -6.76
CA ARG A 161 -24.30 -18.93 -6.91
C ARG A 161 -24.07 -19.71 -5.61
N LEU A 162 -24.16 -19.02 -4.49
CA LEU A 162 -24.04 -19.58 -3.14
C LEU A 162 -25.24 -19.15 -2.32
N GLN A 163 -25.60 -19.98 -1.35
CA GLN A 163 -26.51 -19.56 -0.28
C GLN A 163 -25.83 -18.47 0.56
N PRO A 164 -26.57 -17.48 1.08
CA PRO A 164 -25.97 -16.36 1.80
C PRO A 164 -25.30 -16.84 3.10
N LEU A 165 -24.04 -16.46 3.30
CA LEU A 165 -23.31 -16.68 4.53
C LEU A 165 -24.01 -15.98 5.70
N HIS A 166 -24.10 -16.65 6.84
CA HIS A 166 -24.69 -16.04 8.03
C HIS A 166 -23.99 -16.47 9.31
N ILE A 167 -23.80 -15.53 10.23
CA ILE A 167 -23.33 -15.78 11.61
C ILE A 167 -24.56 -15.93 12.50
N THR A 168 -25.02 -17.16 12.72
CA THR A 168 -26.25 -17.45 13.46
C THR A 168 -26.12 -17.13 14.95
N SER A 169 -24.93 -17.30 15.52
CA SER A 169 -24.65 -16.90 16.90
C SER A 169 -23.15 -16.69 17.15
N VAL A 170 -22.88 -15.79 18.09
CA VAL A 170 -21.56 -15.64 18.73
C VAL A 170 -21.81 -15.72 20.22
N SER A 171 -21.20 -16.70 20.88
CA SER A 171 -21.40 -16.92 22.32
C SER A 171 -20.08 -17.26 22.99
N SER A 172 -20.02 -17.04 24.31
CA SER A 172 -18.88 -17.46 25.12
C SER A 172 -19.34 -18.47 26.17
N ALA A 173 -18.70 -19.64 26.19
CA ALA A 173 -18.97 -20.74 27.11
C ALA A 173 -17.69 -21.57 27.30
N ASP A 174 -17.53 -22.18 28.48
CA ASP A 174 -16.45 -23.14 28.78
C ASP A 174 -15.03 -22.66 28.43
N GLY A 175 -14.74 -21.37 28.63
CA GLY A 175 -13.42 -20.81 28.36
C GLY A 175 -13.14 -20.52 26.88
N LYS A 176 -14.15 -20.60 26.01
CA LYS A 176 -14.03 -20.38 24.56
C LYS A 176 -15.12 -19.43 24.05
N VAL A 177 -14.83 -18.76 22.95
CA VAL A 177 -15.82 -18.10 22.09
C VAL A 177 -16.16 -19.06 20.95
N GLN A 178 -17.45 -19.31 20.76
CA GLN A 178 -17.98 -20.11 19.66
C GLN A 178 -18.70 -19.19 18.69
N VAL A 179 -18.26 -19.23 17.43
CA VAL A 179 -18.92 -18.57 16.30
C VAL A 179 -19.57 -19.65 15.44
N GLN A 180 -20.90 -19.67 15.39
CA GLN A 180 -21.64 -20.58 14.54
C GLN A 180 -21.95 -19.90 13.20
N LEU A 181 -21.53 -20.55 12.12
CA LEU A 181 -21.84 -20.14 10.76
C LEU A 181 -22.89 -21.06 10.14
N ARG A 182 -23.69 -20.48 9.26
CA ARG A 182 -24.59 -21.18 8.34
C ARG A 182 -24.18 -20.86 6.90
N ASN A 183 -24.31 -21.84 6.01
CA ASN A 183 -23.90 -21.77 4.61
C ASN A 183 -22.40 -21.46 4.40
N ALA A 184 -21.55 -21.81 5.38
CA ALA A 184 -20.10 -21.69 5.23
C ALA A 184 -19.60 -22.60 4.11
N THR A 185 -18.67 -22.09 3.30
CA THR A 185 -18.01 -22.81 2.23
C THR A 185 -16.53 -22.99 2.54
N LYS A 186 -15.81 -23.77 1.72
CA LYS A 186 -14.34 -23.89 1.83
C LYS A 186 -13.59 -22.55 1.69
N PHE A 187 -14.24 -21.55 1.10
CA PHE A 187 -13.69 -20.20 0.91
C PHE A 187 -14.01 -19.25 2.07
N THR A 188 -14.92 -19.64 2.98
CA THR A 188 -15.32 -18.80 4.10
C THR A 188 -14.16 -18.63 5.07
N ARG A 189 -13.92 -17.38 5.48
CA ARG A 189 -12.92 -17.00 6.49
C ARG A 189 -13.57 -16.14 7.55
N VAL A 190 -13.21 -16.39 8.80
CA VAL A 190 -13.64 -15.59 9.95
C VAL A 190 -12.45 -14.79 10.47
N HIS A 191 -12.67 -13.51 10.69
CA HIS A 191 -11.74 -12.58 11.30
C HIS A 191 -12.37 -12.11 12.60
N LEU A 192 -11.64 -12.24 13.70
CA LEU A 192 -12.04 -11.74 15.01
C LEU A 192 -11.07 -10.65 15.44
N PHE A 193 -11.64 -9.49 15.77
CA PHE A 193 -10.92 -8.36 16.35
C PHE A 193 -11.44 -8.17 17.78
N ALA A 194 -10.59 -8.39 18.77
CA ALA A 194 -10.91 -8.12 20.17
C ALA A 194 -10.27 -6.79 20.58
N THR A 195 -11.10 -5.85 21.00
CA THR A 195 -10.70 -4.48 21.32
C THR A 195 -11.15 -4.10 22.73
N ARG A 196 -10.52 -3.04 23.26
CA ARG A 196 -10.91 -2.44 24.54
C ARG A 196 -11.98 -1.36 24.39
N PHE A 197 -11.88 -0.57 23.32
CA PHE A 197 -12.77 0.52 22.99
C PHE A 197 -13.33 0.31 21.59
N GLU A 198 -14.48 0.93 21.30
CA GLU A 198 -15.05 0.94 19.96
C GLU A 198 -13.99 1.37 18.95
N PRO A 199 -13.60 0.50 18.00
CA PRO A 199 -12.53 0.81 17.07
C PRO A 199 -12.99 1.91 16.12
N GLU A 200 -12.07 2.80 15.78
CA GLU A 200 -12.34 3.84 14.79
C GLU A 200 -12.61 3.22 13.41
N TYR A 201 -11.74 2.30 12.99
CA TYR A 201 -11.84 1.59 11.72
C TYR A 201 -12.83 0.44 11.80
N ASP A 202 -13.78 0.44 10.88
CA ASP A 202 -14.81 -0.59 10.79
C ASP A 202 -14.34 -1.72 9.87
N ALA A 203 -13.97 -2.86 10.48
CA ALA A 203 -13.55 -4.04 9.73
C ALA A 203 -14.61 -4.52 8.73
N TYR A 204 -15.91 -4.38 9.05
CA TYR A 204 -16.98 -4.76 8.13
C TYR A 204 -17.01 -3.82 6.92
N GLN A 205 -16.92 -2.50 7.09
CA GLN A 205 -16.93 -1.55 5.97
C GLN A 205 -15.77 -1.80 5.00
N HIS A 206 -14.57 -2.10 5.51
CA HIS A 206 -13.43 -2.41 4.65
C HIS A 206 -13.60 -3.74 3.89
N LEU A 207 -14.07 -4.80 4.57
CA LEU A 207 -14.19 -6.14 3.97
C LEU A 207 -15.46 -6.33 3.14
N SER A 208 -16.53 -5.59 3.40
CA SER A 208 -17.81 -5.64 2.67
C SER A 208 -17.74 -5.06 1.26
N ASN A 209 -16.64 -4.39 0.91
CA ASN A 209 -16.34 -3.98 -0.46
C ASN A 209 -16.17 -5.17 -1.40
N VAL A 210 -15.72 -6.31 -0.88
CA VAL A 210 -15.68 -7.58 -1.60
C VAL A 210 -17.05 -8.24 -1.49
N ARG A 211 -17.86 -8.11 -2.53
CA ARG A 211 -19.20 -8.69 -2.60
C ARG A 211 -19.58 -9.03 -4.04
N ALA A 212 -20.59 -9.88 -4.18
CA ALA A 212 -21.11 -10.26 -5.49
C ALA A 212 -21.57 -9.02 -6.29
N ALA A 213 -21.39 -9.09 -7.62
CA ALA A 213 -22.07 -8.17 -8.52
C ALA A 213 -23.58 -8.44 -8.53
N GLU A 214 -24.38 -7.41 -8.82
CA GLU A 214 -25.82 -7.57 -8.98
C GLU A 214 -26.14 -8.58 -10.11
N PRO A 215 -27.15 -9.44 -9.93
CA PRO A 215 -27.47 -10.51 -10.89
C PRO A 215 -27.96 -9.93 -12.23
N TYR A 216 -27.58 -10.57 -13.34
CA TYR A 216 -28.12 -10.21 -14.65
C TYR A 216 -29.61 -10.51 -14.78
N LEU A 217 -30.34 -9.59 -15.39
CA LEU A 217 -31.63 -9.85 -16.02
C LEU A 217 -31.50 -9.70 -17.54
N PHE A 218 -31.80 -10.76 -18.24
CA PHE A 218 -31.93 -10.80 -19.68
C PHE A 218 -33.40 -10.68 -20.06
N THR A 219 -33.70 -9.73 -20.93
CA THR A 219 -35.03 -9.62 -21.55
C THR A 219 -34.88 -9.92 -23.03
N TYR A 220 -35.58 -10.95 -23.50
CA TYR A 220 -35.46 -11.40 -24.88
C TYR A 220 -36.36 -10.59 -25.81
N ARG A 221 -35.79 -10.24 -26.97
CA ARG A 221 -36.51 -9.63 -28.08
C ARG A 221 -37.25 -10.71 -28.87
N GLN A 222 -38.41 -10.35 -29.43
CA GLN A 222 -39.01 -11.07 -30.56
C GLN A 222 -38.35 -10.64 -31.88
N ALA A 223 -37.83 -11.61 -32.65
CA ALA A 223 -37.06 -11.34 -33.87
C ALA A 223 -37.91 -10.70 -34.99
N GLY A 224 -37.29 -9.82 -35.80
CA GLY A 224 -37.87 -9.25 -37.03
C GLY A 224 -36.81 -9.11 -38.14
N SER A 225 -37.19 -9.31 -39.40
CA SER A 225 -36.28 -9.50 -40.56
C SER A 225 -36.23 -8.31 -41.55
N VAL A 226 -35.06 -7.98 -42.12
CA VAL A 226 -34.84 -6.94 -43.16
C VAL A 226 -33.68 -7.31 -44.13
N TYR A 227 -33.72 -6.87 -45.39
CA TYR A 227 -32.73 -7.15 -46.46
C TYR A 227 -32.03 -5.89 -47.00
N LEU A 228 -30.69 -5.92 -47.23
CA LEU A 228 -29.88 -4.84 -47.83
C LEU A 228 -28.71 -5.39 -48.70
N THR A 229 -28.24 -4.64 -49.71
CA THR A 229 -27.20 -5.07 -50.68
C THR A 229 -26.12 -4.01 -51.00
N GLY A 230 -24.85 -4.42 -51.06
CA GLY A 230 -23.78 -3.77 -51.85
C GLY A 230 -22.38 -4.41 -51.68
N ARG A 231 -21.41 -4.05 -52.55
CA ARG A 231 -19.99 -4.49 -52.54
C ARG A 231 -19.07 -3.33 -52.96
N ASN A 232 -17.89 -3.21 -52.33
CA ASN A 232 -16.75 -2.42 -52.83
C ASN A 232 -15.40 -3.07 -52.45
N ILE A 233 -14.34 -2.89 -53.26
CA ILE A 233 -13.01 -3.53 -53.11
C ILE A 233 -12.08 -2.71 -52.18
N GLY A 234 -11.22 -3.38 -51.38
CA GLY A 234 -10.42 -2.79 -50.30
C GLY A 234 -8.96 -2.43 -50.61
N ASP A 235 -8.41 -1.50 -49.82
CA ASP A 235 -7.11 -0.83 -49.97
C ASP A 235 -5.85 -1.72 -49.85
N GLU A 236 -5.96 -2.94 -49.31
CA GLU A 236 -4.84 -3.90 -49.25
C GLU A 236 -4.26 -4.19 -50.64
N TYR A 237 -5.11 -4.20 -51.67
CA TYR A 237 -4.68 -4.44 -53.05
C TYR A 237 -3.83 -3.29 -53.61
N ARG A 238 -3.97 -2.07 -53.06
CA ARG A 238 -3.22 -0.88 -53.46
C ARG A 238 -1.82 -0.85 -52.81
N TYR A 239 -1.73 -1.23 -51.53
CA TYR A 239 -0.46 -1.31 -50.79
C TYR A 239 0.55 -2.29 -51.42
N ILE A 240 0.06 -3.42 -51.93
CA ILE A 240 0.90 -4.45 -52.57
C ILE A 240 1.56 -3.92 -53.86
N ILE A 241 0.87 -3.05 -54.60
CA ILE A 241 1.38 -2.49 -55.86
C ILE A 241 2.51 -1.48 -55.59
N ASP A 242 2.34 -0.60 -54.60
CA ASP A 242 3.31 0.48 -54.35
C ASP A 242 4.66 -0.04 -53.81
N ARG A 243 4.65 -1.10 -52.99
CA ARG A 243 5.88 -1.71 -52.44
C ARG A 243 6.71 -2.45 -53.51
N LYS A 244 6.08 -2.89 -54.61
CA LYS A 244 6.75 -3.61 -55.70
C LYS A 244 7.70 -2.72 -56.52
N TYR A 245 7.46 -1.40 -56.55
CA TYR A 245 8.17 -0.47 -57.42
C TYR A 245 9.20 0.44 -56.71
N ALA A 246 9.51 0.20 -55.44
CA ALA A 246 10.48 1.00 -54.69
C ALA A 246 11.95 0.60 -54.97
N SER A 247 12.79 1.57 -55.35
CA SER A 247 14.22 1.38 -55.65
C SER A 247 15.08 1.20 -54.39
N LYS A 248 16.05 0.29 -54.42
CA LYS A 248 16.96 -0.04 -53.28
C LYS A 248 18.42 0.17 -53.67
N TYR A 249 19.23 0.70 -52.74
CA TYR A 249 20.66 0.96 -52.95
C TYR A 249 21.54 0.16 -51.96
N PRO A 250 22.65 -0.46 -52.39
CA PRO A 250 23.61 -1.12 -51.51
C PRO A 250 24.69 -0.13 -51.00
N GLY A 251 25.01 -0.14 -49.70
CA GLY A 251 26.05 0.68 -49.08
C GLY A 251 26.83 -0.09 -47.99
N ASN A 252 28.10 0.29 -47.77
CA ASN A 252 28.99 -0.29 -46.75
C ASN A 252 28.64 0.29 -45.36
N MET A 253 28.40 -0.59 -44.38
CA MET A 253 28.03 -0.22 -43.01
C MET A 253 29.19 -0.26 -42.01
N LEU A 254 30.44 -0.41 -42.47
CA LEU A 254 31.61 -0.44 -41.58
C LEU A 254 31.95 0.94 -41.02
N GLU A 255 32.34 0.97 -39.74
CA GLU A 255 32.81 2.17 -39.05
C GLU A 255 34.18 2.64 -39.60
N ARG A 256 34.37 3.96 -39.68
CA ARG A 256 35.61 4.56 -40.19
C ARG A 256 36.68 4.60 -39.08
N PRO A 257 37.96 4.36 -39.40
CA PRO A 257 39.04 4.43 -38.42
C PRO A 257 39.18 5.83 -37.83
N SER A 258 39.44 5.93 -36.52
CA SER A 258 39.56 7.19 -35.77
C SER A 258 40.88 7.26 -34.96
N LEU A 259 41.38 8.47 -34.73
CA LEU A 259 42.55 8.75 -33.87
C LEU A 259 42.17 8.93 -32.39
N LEU A 260 40.87 8.83 -32.07
CA LEU A 260 40.37 9.00 -30.71
C LEU A 260 40.45 7.67 -29.99
N LEU A 261 41.08 7.68 -28.82
CA LEU A 261 41.13 6.54 -27.92
C LEU A 261 39.70 6.16 -27.46
N ASN A 262 38.89 7.14 -27.05
CA ASN A 262 37.47 6.97 -26.71
C ASN A 262 36.60 7.96 -27.54
N PRO A 263 35.95 7.55 -28.64
CA PRO A 263 35.04 8.42 -29.39
C PRO A 263 33.68 8.56 -28.69
N TRP A 264 33.16 9.78 -28.58
CA TRP A 264 31.79 10.03 -28.08
C TRP A 264 30.81 10.22 -29.25
N ALA A 265 29.73 9.45 -29.28
CA ALA A 265 28.66 9.59 -30.26
C ALA A 265 27.80 10.83 -29.92
N ILE A 266 27.62 11.75 -30.88
CA ILE A 266 26.98 13.04 -30.63
C ILE A 266 25.46 12.99 -30.87
N ARG A 267 24.93 11.97 -31.58
CA ARG A 267 23.48 11.81 -31.89
C ARG A 267 23.09 10.35 -32.16
N ASP A 268 21.88 9.97 -31.73
CA ASP A 268 21.20 8.72 -32.07
C ASP A 268 20.32 8.88 -33.34
N THR A 269 20.00 7.76 -34.01
CA THR A 269 19.18 7.74 -35.25
C THR A 269 17.90 6.93 -35.03
N GLU A 270 16.73 7.47 -35.37
CA GLU A 270 15.42 6.80 -35.25
C GLU A 270 14.75 6.51 -36.62
N THR A 271 13.96 5.43 -36.70
CA THR A 271 13.26 4.96 -37.93
C THR A 271 11.73 5.05 -37.78
N GLY A 272 10.99 5.53 -38.81
CA GLY A 272 9.53 5.73 -38.75
C GLY A 272 8.66 4.69 -39.50
N GLU A 273 7.40 4.52 -39.07
CA GLU A 273 6.36 3.60 -39.61
C GLU A 273 5.13 4.33 -40.22
N GLN A 274 4.39 3.66 -41.13
CA GLN A 274 3.23 4.22 -41.86
C GLN A 274 1.95 3.33 -41.69
N ILE A 275 0.78 3.93 -41.42
CA ILE A 275 -0.50 3.24 -41.09
C ILE A 275 -1.60 3.57 -42.13
N ALA A 276 -2.43 2.58 -42.51
CA ALA A 276 -3.50 2.69 -43.52
C ALA A 276 -4.88 3.10 -42.95
N ALA A 277 -5.77 3.66 -43.79
CA ALA A 277 -7.11 4.14 -43.42
C ALA A 277 -8.25 3.14 -43.73
N ARG A 278 -9.41 3.30 -43.07
CA ARG A 278 -10.59 2.39 -43.12
C ARG A 278 -11.65 2.81 -44.17
N GLY A 279 -12.28 1.84 -44.84
CA GLY A 279 -13.41 2.03 -45.79
C GLY A 279 -14.82 2.09 -45.14
N GLY A 280 -15.86 2.44 -45.92
CA GLY A 280 -17.22 2.76 -45.41
C GLY A 280 -18.24 1.60 -45.29
N GLU A 281 -19.23 1.76 -44.40
CA GLU A 281 -20.26 0.76 -44.00
C GLU A 281 -21.68 1.03 -44.55
N PHE A 282 -22.57 0.02 -44.58
CA PHE A 282 -23.98 0.11 -45.01
C PHE A 282 -24.90 0.76 -43.96
N GLY A 283 -25.97 1.44 -44.39
CA GLY A 283 -26.94 2.10 -43.50
C GLY A 283 -28.02 1.18 -42.91
N ALA A 284 -28.40 1.38 -41.64
CA ALA A 284 -29.42 0.62 -40.93
C ALA A 284 -30.81 1.31 -40.95
N ALA A 285 -31.90 0.53 -41.02
CA ALA A 285 -33.27 1.00 -40.76
C ALA A 285 -33.62 0.88 -39.26
N ALA A 286 -34.57 1.70 -38.79
CA ALA A 286 -34.88 1.92 -37.36
C ALA A 286 -34.96 0.63 -36.52
N GLU A 287 -34.11 0.56 -35.50
CA GLU A 287 -33.98 -0.59 -34.62
C GLU A 287 -35.15 -0.66 -33.61
N PRO A 288 -35.83 -1.81 -33.47
CA PRO A 288 -36.68 -2.05 -32.31
C PRO A 288 -35.84 -2.09 -31.03
N PRO A 289 -36.44 -1.87 -29.84
CA PRO A 289 -35.71 -1.80 -28.58
C PRO A 289 -34.84 -3.06 -28.40
N ALA A 290 -33.57 -2.82 -28.06
CA ALA A 290 -32.56 -3.87 -27.99
C ALA A 290 -32.91 -4.92 -26.93
N ALA A 291 -32.56 -6.18 -27.21
CA ALA A 291 -32.45 -7.17 -26.16
C ALA A 291 -31.47 -6.63 -25.12
N ALA A 292 -31.88 -6.64 -23.86
CA ALA A 292 -31.14 -5.99 -22.80
C ALA A 292 -30.63 -7.05 -21.82
N ALA A 293 -29.32 -7.02 -21.58
CA ALA A 293 -28.68 -7.70 -20.46
C ALA A 293 -28.28 -6.62 -19.46
N VAL A 294 -29.07 -6.46 -18.41
CA VAL A 294 -28.91 -5.35 -17.45
C VAL A 294 -28.58 -5.92 -16.08
N ARG A 295 -27.64 -5.27 -15.40
CA ARG A 295 -27.46 -5.37 -13.95
C ARG A 295 -28.04 -4.12 -13.32
N ASP A 296 -28.77 -4.30 -12.23
CA ASP A 296 -29.15 -3.14 -11.43
C ASP A 296 -27.86 -2.45 -10.92
N PRO A 297 -27.86 -1.11 -10.80
CA PRO A 297 -26.68 -0.39 -10.35
C PRO A 297 -26.31 -0.86 -8.94
N GLN A 298 -25.07 -1.29 -8.78
CA GLN A 298 -24.52 -1.59 -7.48
C GLN A 298 -24.24 -0.26 -6.77
N ALA A 299 -24.67 -0.13 -5.51
CA ALA A 299 -24.37 1.08 -4.75
C ALA A 299 -22.84 1.24 -4.69
N ALA A 300 -22.30 2.39 -5.10
CA ALA A 300 -20.87 2.63 -4.93
C ALA A 300 -20.53 2.47 -3.43
N PRO A 301 -19.38 1.84 -3.10
CA PRO A 301 -18.90 1.91 -1.72
C PRO A 301 -18.84 3.38 -1.35
N LYS A 302 -19.45 3.75 -0.23
CA LYS A 302 -19.31 5.12 0.26
C LYS A 302 -17.80 5.32 0.47
N PRO A 303 -17.19 6.35 -0.12
CA PRO A 303 -15.81 6.65 0.21
C PRO A 303 -15.79 6.81 1.73
N ASP A 304 -14.83 6.15 2.39
CA ASP A 304 -14.52 6.51 3.76
C ASP A 304 -14.32 8.01 3.75
N ALA A 305 -15.21 8.73 4.44
CA ALA A 305 -14.87 10.07 4.85
C ALA A 305 -13.58 9.85 5.61
N SER A 306 -12.47 10.36 5.08
CA SER A 306 -11.16 10.28 5.69
C SER A 306 -11.26 10.95 7.05
N GLN A 307 -11.73 10.20 8.04
CA GLN A 307 -11.60 10.54 9.44
C GLN A 307 -10.14 10.27 9.72
N THR A 308 -9.32 11.27 9.45
CA THR A 308 -8.02 11.39 10.09
C THR A 308 -8.30 11.72 11.54
N ASN A 309 -8.70 10.73 12.33
CA ASN A 309 -8.65 10.81 13.76
C ASN A 309 -7.45 9.97 14.21
N PHE A 310 -6.58 10.61 14.97
CA PHE A 310 -5.44 9.94 15.57
C PHE A 310 -5.88 9.54 16.98
N ALA A 311 -6.61 8.42 17.09
CA ALA A 311 -6.83 7.81 18.38
C ALA A 311 -5.47 7.33 18.93
N ASN A 312 -4.81 8.18 19.73
CA ASN A 312 -3.61 7.77 20.45
C ASN A 312 -4.03 6.88 21.62
N LEU A 313 -3.73 5.58 21.49
CA LEU A 313 -3.97 4.55 22.49
C LEU A 313 -2.64 4.01 23.07
N ASP A 314 -1.55 4.77 22.96
CA ASP A 314 -0.19 4.37 23.39
C ASP A 314 -0.12 4.11 24.90
N PHE A 315 -1.11 4.59 25.66
CA PHE A 315 -1.21 4.37 27.11
C PHE A 315 -1.69 2.95 27.45
N LEU A 316 -2.18 2.17 26.48
CA LEU A 316 -2.55 0.77 26.66
C LEU A 316 -1.31 -0.12 26.57
N ALA A 317 -1.12 -1.01 27.55
CA ALA A 317 0.00 -1.96 27.51
C ALA A 317 -0.22 -3.11 26.52
N ASP A 318 -1.48 -3.48 26.30
CA ASP A 318 -1.86 -4.60 25.45
C ASP A 318 -2.51 -4.08 24.15
N ALA A 319 -1.94 -4.46 23.00
CA ALA A 319 -2.53 -4.21 21.70
C ALA A 319 -3.78 -5.07 21.47
N SER A 320 -4.70 -4.63 20.59
CA SER A 320 -5.88 -5.41 20.18
C SER A 320 -5.50 -6.81 19.71
N ALA A 321 -6.27 -7.83 20.09
CA ALA A 321 -6.05 -9.18 19.60
C ALA A 321 -6.70 -9.34 18.23
N VAL A 322 -5.90 -9.75 17.24
CA VAL A 322 -6.33 -9.85 15.83
C VAL A 322 -6.13 -11.29 15.37
N LEU A 323 -7.22 -12.03 15.22
CA LEU A 323 -7.24 -13.40 14.73
C LEU A 323 -7.86 -13.40 13.33
N THR A 324 -7.07 -13.72 12.31
CA THR A 324 -7.52 -13.62 10.91
C THR A 324 -7.50 -14.97 10.22
N ASN A 325 -8.30 -15.08 9.15
CA ASN A 325 -8.34 -16.25 8.28
C ASN A 325 -8.70 -17.56 8.99
N LEU A 326 -9.50 -17.48 10.07
CA LEU A 326 -9.98 -18.67 10.77
C LEU A 326 -10.97 -19.44 9.88
N THR A 327 -10.89 -20.76 9.91
CA THR A 327 -11.77 -21.65 9.16
C THR A 327 -12.71 -22.37 10.10
N ALA A 328 -13.98 -22.50 9.69
CA ALA A 328 -14.93 -23.32 10.43
C ALA A 328 -14.61 -24.81 10.30
N ASN A 329 -14.98 -25.58 11.32
CA ASN A 329 -14.95 -27.04 11.28
C ASN A 329 -16.07 -27.62 10.39
N GLU A 330 -16.18 -28.94 10.33
CA GLU A 330 -17.20 -29.63 9.51
C GLU A 330 -18.65 -29.28 9.88
N SER A 331 -18.90 -28.86 11.14
CA SER A 331 -20.20 -28.38 11.62
C SER A 331 -20.43 -26.88 11.43
N GLY A 332 -19.50 -26.15 10.79
CA GLY A 332 -19.63 -24.70 10.59
C GLY A 332 -19.28 -23.86 11.82
N VAL A 333 -18.57 -24.42 12.81
CA VAL A 333 -18.20 -23.74 14.06
C VAL A 333 -16.73 -23.31 14.02
N VAL A 334 -16.46 -22.08 14.48
CA VAL A 334 -15.11 -21.61 14.82
C VAL A 334 -15.01 -21.49 16.34
N GLU A 335 -14.08 -22.23 16.93
CA GLU A 335 -13.78 -22.17 18.36
C GLU A 335 -12.52 -21.36 18.62
N ILE A 336 -12.61 -20.36 19.50
CA ILE A 336 -11.51 -19.47 19.84
C ILE A 336 -11.29 -19.51 21.35
N PRO A 337 -10.11 -19.91 21.84
CA PRO A 337 -9.78 -19.86 23.25
C PRO A 337 -9.84 -18.43 23.81
N LEU A 338 -10.48 -18.22 24.97
CA LEU A 338 -10.58 -16.87 25.58
C LEU A 338 -9.22 -16.24 25.90
N ASN A 339 -8.22 -17.07 26.24
CA ASN A 339 -6.86 -16.58 26.51
C ASN A 339 -6.17 -15.96 25.27
N ALA A 340 -6.60 -16.33 24.05
CA ALA A 340 -6.10 -15.72 22.81
C ALA A 340 -6.61 -14.29 22.61
N LEU A 341 -7.65 -13.88 23.35
CA LEU A 341 -8.26 -12.55 23.25
C LEU A 341 -7.63 -11.53 24.19
N GLY A 342 -6.75 -11.95 25.12
CA GLY A 342 -6.13 -11.07 26.11
C GLY A 342 -7.17 -10.40 27.02
N PRO A 343 -6.89 -9.18 27.53
CA PRO A 343 -7.77 -8.43 28.42
C PRO A 343 -8.92 -7.68 27.71
N HIS A 344 -9.19 -8.03 26.44
CA HIS A 344 -10.16 -7.34 25.60
C HIS A 344 -11.56 -7.86 25.81
N GLN A 345 -12.56 -6.99 25.61
CA GLN A 345 -13.94 -7.28 25.97
C GLN A 345 -14.93 -7.06 24.83
N ASP A 346 -14.61 -6.23 23.84
CA ASP A 346 -15.49 -6.00 22.71
C ASP A 346 -14.99 -6.83 21.52
N LEU A 347 -15.81 -7.78 21.07
CA LEU A 347 -15.45 -8.71 20.00
C LEU A 347 -16.21 -8.33 18.73
N HIS A 348 -15.46 -8.07 17.66
CA HIS A 348 -15.99 -7.87 16.33
C HIS A 348 -15.66 -9.10 15.47
N VAL A 349 -16.68 -9.88 15.13
CA VAL A 349 -16.54 -11.09 14.33
C VAL A 349 -17.02 -10.79 12.92
N VAL A 350 -16.10 -10.83 11.95
CA VAL A 350 -16.40 -10.63 10.52
C VAL A 350 -16.18 -11.92 9.78
N ALA A 351 -17.24 -12.47 9.19
CA ALA A 351 -17.19 -13.65 8.34
C ALA A 351 -17.29 -13.21 6.86
N VAL A 352 -16.35 -13.64 6.04
CA VAL A 352 -16.23 -13.27 4.62
C VAL A 352 -16.23 -14.51 3.77
N ASP A 353 -16.95 -14.47 2.65
CA ASP A 353 -16.80 -15.41 1.53
C ASP A 353 -16.66 -14.62 0.20
N PRO A 354 -16.48 -15.28 -0.95
CA PRO A 354 -16.27 -14.58 -2.22
C PRO A 354 -17.44 -13.68 -2.69
N LEU A 355 -18.64 -13.83 -2.10
CA LEU A 355 -19.87 -13.18 -2.56
C LEU A 355 -20.49 -12.27 -1.49
N SER A 356 -20.17 -12.46 -0.22
CA SER A 356 -20.82 -11.83 0.90
C SER A 356 -19.95 -11.72 2.15
N THR A 357 -20.24 -10.71 2.96
CA THR A 357 -19.64 -10.44 4.25
C THR A 357 -20.73 -10.26 5.29
N ALA A 358 -20.57 -10.89 6.46
CA ALA A 358 -21.42 -10.76 7.63
C ALA A 358 -20.58 -10.29 8.83
N THR A 359 -21.14 -9.45 9.68
CA THR A 359 -20.52 -9.05 10.95
C THR A 359 -21.45 -9.26 12.11
N ARG A 360 -20.90 -9.70 13.24
CA ARG A 360 -21.62 -9.85 14.50
C ARG A 360 -20.75 -9.46 15.67
N ARG A 361 -21.35 -8.84 16.68
CA ARG A 361 -20.64 -8.38 17.87
C ARG A 361 -20.99 -9.19 19.11
N LEU A 362 -20.02 -9.32 20.01
CA LEU A 362 -20.22 -9.88 21.34
C LEU A 362 -19.39 -9.10 22.35
N THR A 363 -20.03 -8.61 23.41
CA THR A 363 -19.32 -7.98 24.55
C THR A 363 -19.16 -9.00 25.67
N LEU A 364 -17.91 -9.24 26.07
CA LEU A 364 -17.52 -10.06 27.21
C LEU A 364 -17.54 -9.24 28.52
N PRO A 365 -17.56 -9.90 29.69
CA PRO A 365 -17.39 -9.22 30.97
C PRO A 365 -16.08 -8.42 31.05
N GLU A 366 -16.11 -7.27 31.73
CA GLU A 366 -14.94 -6.39 31.83
C GLU A 366 -13.77 -7.07 32.53
N GLN A 367 -12.59 -7.02 31.88
CA GLN A 367 -11.33 -7.44 32.46
C GLN A 367 -10.49 -6.26 32.96
N LYS A 368 -9.56 -6.54 33.88
CA LYS A 368 -8.65 -5.54 34.43
C LYS A 368 -7.65 -5.08 33.37
N LEU A 369 -7.49 -3.77 33.24
CA LEU A 369 -6.63 -3.13 32.25
C LEU A 369 -5.24 -2.81 32.82
N THR A 370 -4.21 -2.95 31.97
CA THR A 370 -2.83 -2.54 32.25
C THR A 370 -2.47 -1.32 31.40
N PHE A 371 -1.86 -0.32 32.02
CA PHE A 371 -1.49 0.93 31.36
C PHE A 371 0.02 1.10 31.32
N LEU A 372 0.52 1.66 30.22
CA LEU A 372 1.91 2.11 30.09
C LEU A 372 2.07 3.49 30.73
N ASP A 373 3.19 3.68 31.41
CA ASP A 373 3.59 4.98 31.90
C ASP A 373 4.30 5.75 30.79
N LEU A 374 3.56 6.63 30.11
CA LEU A 374 4.07 7.45 29.00
C LEU A 374 4.84 8.70 29.47
N ARG A 375 5.15 8.82 30.76
CA ARG A 375 5.93 9.97 31.25
C ARG A 375 7.39 9.82 30.82
N LEU A 376 8.04 10.94 30.51
CA LEU A 376 9.48 11.00 30.28
C LEU A 376 10.22 10.86 31.63
N VAL A 377 10.48 9.62 32.05
CA VAL A 377 11.06 9.31 33.38
C VAL A 377 12.48 9.85 33.54
N GLN A 378 13.27 9.88 32.45
CA GLN A 378 14.60 10.50 32.41
C GLN A 378 14.57 11.75 31.53
N GLY A 379 14.07 12.85 32.09
CA GLY A 379 14.10 14.15 31.43
C GLY A 379 15.50 14.79 31.45
N LEU A 380 15.72 15.75 30.54
CA LEU A 380 16.87 16.65 30.60
C LEU A 380 16.81 17.48 31.88
N ASP A 381 17.94 17.69 32.54
CA ASP A 381 18.05 18.52 33.74
C ASP A 381 17.68 19.98 33.41
N PRO A 382 16.60 20.56 33.97
CA PRO A 382 16.19 21.92 33.65
C PRO A 382 17.20 22.99 34.09
N GLN A 383 18.21 22.64 34.91
CA GLN A 383 19.29 23.56 35.29
C GLN A 383 20.45 23.58 34.30
N GLN A 384 20.50 22.66 33.34
CA GLN A 384 21.54 22.56 32.33
C GLN A 384 21.07 23.09 30.98
N HIS A 385 22.03 23.56 30.18
CA HIS A 385 21.77 24.02 28.82
C HIS A 385 22.18 22.91 27.85
N PHE A 386 21.21 22.36 27.14
CA PHE A 386 21.43 21.34 26.12
C PHE A 386 21.30 21.96 24.73
N THR A 387 22.20 21.59 23.82
CA THR A 387 22.10 21.91 22.40
C THR A 387 22.24 20.65 21.59
N MET A 388 21.49 20.56 20.49
CA MET A 388 21.66 19.48 19.53
C MET A 388 22.91 19.76 18.69
N GLN A 389 23.82 18.80 18.62
CA GLN A 389 25.04 18.90 17.82
C GLN A 389 25.00 17.94 16.63
N LYS A 390 25.50 18.41 15.49
CA LYS A 390 25.72 17.60 14.28
C LYS A 390 27.20 17.28 14.20
N LEU A 391 27.56 16.02 14.42
CA LEU A 391 28.94 15.56 14.49
C LEU A 391 29.24 14.60 13.34
N ILE A 392 30.43 14.73 12.77
CA ILE A 392 30.97 13.82 11.74
C ILE A 392 32.33 13.37 12.25
N ASP A 393 32.43 12.11 12.64
CA ASP A 393 33.66 11.53 13.15
C ASP A 393 34.22 10.51 12.16
N VAL A 394 35.53 10.62 11.87
CA VAL A 394 36.26 9.63 11.08
C VAL A 394 36.97 8.71 12.05
N VAL A 395 36.54 7.45 12.13
CA VAL A 395 37.09 6.45 13.05
C VAL A 395 38.18 5.63 12.32
N PRO A 396 39.47 5.76 12.69
CA PRO A 396 40.53 4.94 12.12
C PRO A 396 40.35 3.46 12.46
N ASN A 397 40.95 2.59 11.64
CA ASN A 397 40.91 1.15 11.87
C ASN A 397 41.44 0.81 13.29
N GLY A 398 40.64 0.06 14.06
CA GLY A 398 40.95 -0.37 15.42
C GLY A 398 40.61 0.62 16.54
N GLN A 399 39.97 1.77 16.25
CA GLN A 399 39.50 2.72 17.27
C GLN A 399 38.00 2.55 17.57
N GLU A 400 37.59 2.88 18.80
CA GLU A 400 36.20 2.77 19.27
C GLU A 400 35.42 4.09 19.12
N PHE A 401 34.11 3.98 18.89
CA PHE A 401 33.15 5.09 18.87
C PHE A 401 32.06 4.86 19.93
N VAL A 402 31.83 5.83 20.82
CA VAL A 402 30.93 5.68 21.98
C VAL A 402 29.75 6.65 21.90
N LEU A 403 28.54 6.10 21.83
CA LEU A 403 27.27 6.83 21.94
C LEU A 403 26.74 6.77 23.38
N ARG A 404 26.58 7.93 24.01
CA ARG A 404 26.16 8.02 25.43
C ARG A 404 24.67 7.81 25.65
N ASP A 405 23.84 8.17 24.66
CA ASP A 405 22.38 8.02 24.72
C ASP A 405 21.86 7.51 23.37
N VAL A 406 21.52 6.23 23.32
CA VAL A 406 21.03 5.55 22.12
C VAL A 406 19.54 5.84 21.86
N VAL A 407 18.78 6.24 22.87
CA VAL A 407 17.32 6.41 22.75
C VAL A 407 16.97 7.74 22.08
N THR A 408 17.78 8.79 22.31
CA THR A 408 17.51 10.13 21.77
C THR A 408 18.44 10.56 20.63
N SER A 409 19.55 9.85 20.42
CA SER A 409 20.51 10.18 19.37
C SER A 409 20.17 9.52 18.04
N LYS A 410 20.44 10.23 16.93
CA LYS A 410 20.38 9.68 15.58
C LYS A 410 21.81 9.52 15.05
N PHE A 411 22.11 8.37 14.47
CA PHE A 411 23.44 8.03 13.97
C PHE A 411 23.35 7.16 12.73
N GLU A 412 24.30 7.32 11.81
CA GLU A 412 24.49 6.48 10.63
C GLU A 412 25.98 6.17 10.46
N LYS A 413 26.32 4.94 10.05
CA LYS A 413 27.71 4.51 9.81
C LYS A 413 27.99 4.28 8.34
N TYR A 414 29.14 4.76 7.87
CA TYR A 414 29.63 4.57 6.50
C TYR A 414 30.92 3.75 6.50
N ASP A 415 30.78 2.43 6.63
CA ASP A 415 31.87 1.47 6.78
C ASP A 415 32.19 0.68 5.49
N SER A 416 31.39 0.82 4.45
CA SER A 416 31.54 0.10 3.17
C SER A 416 31.39 1.02 1.97
N LEU A 417 32.00 0.61 0.85
CA LEU A 417 31.89 1.33 -0.42
C LEU A 417 30.43 1.43 -0.90
N ALA A 418 29.63 0.38 -0.68
CA ALA A 418 28.22 0.36 -1.04
C ALA A 418 27.40 1.44 -0.31
N ARG A 419 27.63 1.62 1.00
CA ARG A 419 26.94 2.67 1.78
C ARG A 419 27.31 4.06 1.31
N VAL A 420 28.60 4.31 1.07
CA VAL A 420 29.09 5.60 0.54
C VAL A 420 28.54 5.85 -0.87
N TYR A 421 28.51 4.83 -1.73
CA TYR A 421 27.92 4.92 -3.06
C TYR A 421 26.45 5.31 -2.97
N GLY A 422 25.66 4.63 -2.13
CA GLY A 422 24.25 4.96 -1.91
C GLY A 422 24.03 6.40 -1.45
N LEU A 423 24.89 6.94 -0.59
CA LEU A 423 24.83 8.34 -0.17
C LEU A 423 25.07 9.28 -1.36
N LEU A 424 26.17 9.05 -2.09
CA LEU A 424 26.54 9.88 -3.24
C LEU A 424 25.48 9.83 -4.33
N THR A 425 24.90 8.67 -4.59
CA THR A 425 23.78 8.51 -5.53
C THR A 425 22.53 9.27 -5.08
N THR A 426 22.26 9.32 -3.77
CA THR A 426 21.12 10.09 -3.24
C THR A 426 21.35 11.60 -3.37
N LEU A 427 22.60 12.05 -3.21
CA LEU A 427 22.98 13.45 -3.27
C LEU A 427 23.21 13.95 -4.72
N ASN A 428 23.53 13.05 -5.64
CA ASN A 428 23.83 13.36 -7.03
C ASN A 428 22.63 13.05 -7.93
N SER A 429 22.09 14.07 -8.58
CA SER A 429 20.96 13.93 -9.50
C SER A 429 21.36 13.45 -10.91
N ASP A 430 22.66 13.30 -11.20
CA ASP A 430 23.14 12.86 -12.50
C ASP A 430 22.89 11.35 -12.70
N SER A 431 22.04 11.01 -13.66
CA SER A 431 21.72 9.63 -14.02
C SER A 431 22.95 8.81 -14.43
N ASN A 432 23.99 9.47 -14.97
CA ASN A 432 25.21 8.78 -15.40
C ASN A 432 25.98 8.16 -14.23
N PHE A 433 25.87 8.72 -13.02
CA PHE A 433 26.56 8.19 -11.84
C PHE A 433 26.04 6.80 -11.45
N HIS A 434 24.76 6.51 -11.72
CA HIS A 434 24.16 5.19 -11.48
C HIS A 434 24.81 4.09 -12.34
N GLU A 435 25.32 4.45 -13.53
CA GLU A 435 25.98 3.50 -14.42
C GLU A 435 27.30 2.97 -13.83
N PHE A 436 27.93 3.70 -12.90
CA PHE A 436 29.16 3.28 -12.22
C PHE A 436 28.94 2.32 -11.04
N SER A 437 27.72 1.79 -10.86
CA SER A 437 27.41 0.80 -9.82
C SER A 437 28.26 -0.47 -9.91
N PHE A 438 28.81 -0.80 -11.09
CA PHE A 438 29.74 -1.91 -11.29
C PHE A 438 31.03 -1.79 -10.44
N LEU A 439 31.38 -0.60 -9.94
CA LEU A 439 32.52 -0.40 -9.06
C LEU A 439 32.36 -1.13 -7.72
N LEU A 440 31.11 -1.40 -7.29
CA LEU A 440 30.82 -2.12 -6.05
C LEU A 440 31.24 -3.58 -6.11
N THR A 441 31.24 -4.18 -7.31
CA THR A 441 31.59 -5.58 -7.56
C THR A 441 32.87 -5.71 -8.40
N TRP A 442 33.64 -4.63 -8.59
CA TRP A 442 34.84 -4.61 -9.42
C TRP A 442 35.83 -5.76 -9.15
N PRO A 443 36.13 -6.13 -7.88
CA PRO A 443 37.05 -7.24 -7.60
C PRO A 443 36.58 -8.60 -8.13
N ASP A 444 35.27 -8.79 -8.25
CA ASP A 444 34.64 -10.06 -8.61
C ASP A 444 34.46 -10.24 -10.14
N LEU A 445 34.69 -9.18 -10.92
CA LEU A 445 34.54 -9.20 -12.38
C LEU A 445 35.67 -9.94 -13.08
N SER A 446 35.35 -10.57 -14.22
CA SER A 446 36.35 -11.17 -15.10
C SER A 446 37.24 -10.11 -15.77
N ASP A 447 38.41 -10.52 -16.25
CA ASP A 447 39.32 -9.61 -16.97
C ASP A 447 38.68 -9.02 -18.24
N GLU A 448 37.89 -9.81 -18.98
CA GLU A 448 37.16 -9.36 -20.16
C GLU A 448 36.06 -8.34 -19.83
N GLU A 449 35.33 -8.57 -18.74
CA GLU A 449 34.30 -7.67 -18.24
C GLU A 449 34.91 -6.33 -17.79
N LYS A 450 36.02 -6.37 -17.03
CA LYS A 450 36.75 -5.17 -16.61
C LYS A 450 37.22 -4.34 -17.81
N GLN A 451 37.75 -4.98 -18.85
CA GLN A 451 38.17 -4.29 -20.08
C GLN A 451 36.99 -3.66 -20.81
N THR A 452 35.87 -4.38 -20.92
CA THR A 452 34.65 -3.88 -21.59
C THR A 452 34.09 -2.66 -20.86
N LEU A 453 33.97 -2.74 -19.54
CA LEU A 453 33.49 -1.64 -18.70
C LEU A 453 34.43 -0.45 -18.73
N TYR A 454 35.75 -0.68 -18.64
CA TYR A 454 36.72 0.39 -18.76
C TYR A 454 36.65 1.06 -20.13
N SER A 455 36.56 0.31 -21.23
CA SER A 455 36.43 0.87 -22.58
C SER A 455 35.18 1.74 -22.73
N LYS A 456 34.07 1.37 -22.09
CA LYS A 456 32.80 2.11 -22.14
C LYS A 456 32.82 3.37 -21.26
N TYR A 457 33.43 3.28 -20.06
CA TYR A 457 33.33 4.29 -19.01
C TYR A 457 34.64 5.01 -18.68
N ALA A 458 35.67 4.89 -19.51
CA ALA A 458 37.00 5.44 -19.22
C ALA A 458 36.98 6.96 -19.03
N CYS A 459 37.29 7.37 -17.79
CA CYS A 459 37.46 8.75 -17.33
C CYS A 459 38.60 8.84 -16.29
N HIS A 460 38.92 10.07 -15.84
CA HIS A 460 39.99 10.31 -14.87
C HIS A 460 39.68 9.69 -13.49
N GLU A 461 38.42 9.78 -13.05
CA GLU A 461 37.94 9.27 -11.77
C GLU A 461 38.01 7.74 -11.71
N LEU A 462 37.56 7.08 -12.78
CA LEU A 462 37.63 5.61 -12.90
C LEU A 462 39.09 5.15 -12.93
N SER A 463 39.93 5.82 -13.71
CA SER A 463 41.38 5.52 -13.79
C SER A 463 42.06 5.67 -12.43
N PHE A 464 41.72 6.72 -11.67
CA PHE A 464 42.25 6.95 -10.33
C PHE A 464 41.73 5.93 -9.31
N PHE A 465 40.44 5.55 -9.37
CA PHE A 465 39.87 4.51 -8.53
C PHE A 465 40.60 3.18 -8.73
N ILE A 466 40.77 2.76 -9.99
CA ILE A 466 41.44 1.51 -10.35
C ILE A 466 42.92 1.56 -9.93
N TYR A 467 43.62 2.68 -10.15
CA TYR A 467 44.99 2.88 -9.67
C TYR A 467 45.16 2.60 -8.16
N LYS A 468 44.13 2.88 -7.35
CA LYS A 468 44.17 2.64 -5.89
C LYS A 468 43.62 1.28 -5.47
N LYS A 469 42.65 0.72 -6.19
CA LYS A 469 41.91 -0.48 -5.77
C LYS A 469 42.31 -1.75 -6.51
N ASP A 470 42.81 -1.64 -7.73
CA ASP A 470 43.29 -2.76 -8.55
C ASP A 470 44.57 -2.34 -9.33
N PRO A 471 45.72 -2.23 -8.65
CA PRO A 471 46.97 -1.80 -9.27
C PRO A 471 47.46 -2.75 -10.37
N ALA A 472 47.15 -4.04 -10.27
CA ALA A 472 47.55 -5.04 -11.26
C ALA A 472 46.84 -4.84 -12.60
N PHE A 473 45.52 -4.60 -12.58
CA PHE A 473 44.78 -4.24 -13.79
C PHE A 473 45.25 -2.90 -14.36
N PHE A 474 45.49 -1.91 -13.49
CA PHE A 474 45.98 -0.59 -13.90
C PHE A 474 47.27 -0.69 -14.73
N THR A 475 48.32 -1.31 -14.20
CA THR A 475 49.62 -1.41 -14.86
C THR A 475 49.57 -2.22 -16.15
N ARG A 476 48.72 -3.26 -16.21
CA ARG A 476 48.61 -4.11 -17.41
C ARG A 476 47.83 -3.45 -18.56
N VAL A 477 46.74 -2.76 -18.25
CA VAL A 477 45.76 -2.30 -19.26
C VAL A 477 45.75 -0.78 -19.40
N ILE A 478 45.64 -0.06 -18.29
CA ILE A 478 45.39 1.38 -18.28
C ILE A 478 46.68 2.16 -18.50
N GLU A 479 47.79 1.75 -17.89
CA GLU A 479 49.06 2.45 -18.00
C GLU A 479 49.59 2.51 -19.46
N PRO A 480 49.66 1.40 -20.22
CA PRO A 480 50.04 1.45 -21.65
C PRO A 480 49.04 2.27 -22.48
N TYR A 481 47.77 2.25 -22.12
CA TYR A 481 46.73 3.03 -22.78
C TYR A 481 46.95 4.55 -22.61
N LEU A 482 47.24 4.99 -21.38
CA LEU A 482 47.52 6.39 -21.06
C LEU A 482 48.87 6.86 -21.63
N GLN A 483 49.87 5.97 -21.72
CA GLN A 483 51.15 6.28 -22.39
C GLN A 483 50.94 6.69 -23.85
N ASN A 484 49.99 6.05 -24.55
CA ASN A 484 49.65 6.34 -25.94
C ASN A 484 48.68 7.51 -26.11
N LYS A 485 48.20 8.13 -25.02
CA LYS A 485 47.38 9.34 -25.08
C LYS A 485 48.21 10.49 -25.63
N LYS A 486 47.71 11.11 -26.71
CA LYS A 486 48.35 12.24 -27.40
C LYS A 486 48.54 13.45 -26.47
N ASP A 487 47.45 13.92 -25.86
CA ASP A 487 47.45 15.08 -24.97
C ASP A 487 47.25 14.63 -23.52
N LYS A 488 48.33 14.60 -22.74
CA LYS A 488 48.34 14.17 -21.32
C LYS A 488 48.05 15.36 -20.39
N THR A 489 47.02 15.20 -19.58
CA THR A 489 46.59 16.13 -18.52
C THR A 489 47.37 15.89 -17.21
N PHE A 490 47.11 16.69 -16.18
CA PHE A 490 47.73 16.51 -14.86
C PHE A 490 47.49 15.10 -14.29
N ILE A 491 46.25 14.61 -14.30
CA ILE A 491 45.91 13.28 -13.77
C ILE A 491 46.62 12.18 -14.54
N ASP A 492 46.69 12.27 -15.88
CA ASP A 492 47.40 11.28 -16.68
C ASP A 492 48.89 11.20 -16.27
N ARG A 493 49.55 12.34 -16.14
CA ARG A 493 50.97 12.42 -15.72
C ARG A 493 51.18 11.94 -14.29
N PHE A 494 50.25 12.25 -13.39
CA PHE A 494 50.28 11.76 -12.01
C PHE A 494 50.16 10.24 -11.96
N LEU A 495 49.24 9.66 -12.73
CA LEU A 495 49.02 8.22 -12.81
C LEU A 495 50.18 7.48 -13.48
N LEU A 496 50.85 8.10 -14.45
CA LEU A 496 52.05 7.58 -15.12
C LEU A 496 53.34 7.76 -14.31
N ASN A 497 53.25 8.32 -13.10
CA ASN A 497 54.42 8.63 -12.25
C ASN A 497 55.48 9.51 -12.93
N GLU A 498 55.05 10.42 -13.81
CA GLU A 498 55.94 11.41 -14.43
C GLU A 498 56.34 12.52 -13.43
N ASP A 499 57.34 13.33 -13.78
CA ASP A 499 57.71 14.52 -13.00
C ASP A 499 56.61 15.59 -13.08
N LEU A 500 56.12 16.02 -11.91
CA LEU A 500 55.05 17.01 -11.77
C LEU A 500 55.56 18.40 -11.36
N SER A 501 56.88 18.59 -11.29
CA SER A 501 57.49 19.85 -10.83
C SER A 501 57.05 21.08 -11.64
N GLU A 502 56.73 20.90 -12.93
CA GLU A 502 56.22 22.02 -13.76
C GLU A 502 54.87 22.58 -13.27
N PHE A 503 54.09 21.79 -12.54
CA PHE A 503 52.79 22.20 -12.02
C PHE A 503 52.91 23.07 -10.76
N LEU A 504 54.12 23.26 -10.22
CA LEU A 504 54.40 24.28 -9.20
C LEU A 504 54.52 25.69 -9.80
N LEU A 505 54.70 25.81 -11.12
CA LEU A 505 54.73 27.13 -11.77
C LEU A 505 53.37 27.82 -11.59
N PRO A 506 53.32 29.11 -11.20
CA PRO A 506 52.08 29.79 -10.82
C PRO A 506 50.94 29.65 -11.85
N TRP A 507 51.27 29.71 -13.14
CA TRP A 507 50.31 29.57 -14.23
C TRP A 507 49.69 28.18 -14.33
N LYS A 508 50.49 27.10 -14.14
CA LYS A 508 49.99 25.72 -14.19
C LYS A 508 49.28 25.35 -12.90
N TYR A 509 49.83 25.76 -11.75
CA TYR A 509 49.20 25.56 -10.45
C TYR A 509 47.80 26.19 -10.37
N GLY A 510 47.65 27.40 -10.93
CA GLY A 510 46.36 28.11 -10.96
C GLY A 510 45.27 27.40 -11.76
N GLN A 511 45.64 26.55 -12.73
CA GLN A 511 44.70 25.76 -13.54
C GLN A 511 44.27 24.45 -12.87
N LEU A 512 44.99 24.00 -11.83
CA LEU A 512 44.63 22.78 -11.11
C LEU A 512 43.39 22.99 -10.25
N ASN A 513 42.49 22.02 -10.27
CA ASN A 513 41.38 21.97 -9.33
C ASN A 513 41.85 21.58 -7.92
N THR A 514 40.97 21.70 -6.91
CA THR A 514 41.33 21.42 -5.51
C THR A 514 41.86 20.00 -5.30
N PHE A 515 41.25 19.00 -5.95
CA PHE A 515 41.68 17.61 -5.86
C PHE A 515 43.09 17.41 -6.45
N GLU A 516 43.36 18.00 -7.62
CA GLU A 516 44.66 17.94 -8.27
C GLU A 516 45.76 18.65 -7.46
N ARG A 517 45.44 19.79 -6.83
CA ARG A 517 46.37 20.48 -5.90
C ARG A 517 46.72 19.61 -4.71
N ILE A 518 45.75 18.89 -4.13
CA ILE A 518 45.98 17.95 -3.04
C ILE A 518 46.87 16.79 -3.50
N LEU A 519 46.64 16.25 -4.70
CA LEU A 519 47.49 15.19 -5.27
C LEU A 519 48.92 15.66 -5.53
N LEU A 520 49.10 16.88 -6.05
CA LEU A 520 50.42 17.49 -6.27
C LEU A 520 51.16 17.64 -4.93
N ALA A 521 50.50 18.18 -3.92
CA ALA A 521 51.07 18.36 -2.59
C ALA A 521 51.44 17.03 -1.91
N ARG A 522 50.69 15.97 -2.18
CA ARG A 522 51.04 14.61 -1.72
C ARG A 522 52.24 14.01 -2.45
N ARG A 523 52.51 14.44 -3.69
CA ARG A 523 53.63 13.92 -4.49
C ARG A 523 54.95 14.60 -4.15
N ILE A 524 54.93 15.90 -3.84
CA ILE A 524 56.12 16.72 -3.63
C ILE A 524 56.34 16.95 -2.13
N ASP A 525 57.50 16.53 -1.64
CA ASP A 525 57.86 16.69 -0.23
C ASP A 525 57.89 18.17 0.19
N GLY A 526 57.31 18.47 1.36
CA GLY A 526 57.28 19.83 1.93
C GLY A 526 56.17 20.75 1.42
N GLU A 527 55.30 20.29 0.50
CA GLU A 527 54.17 21.08 -0.01
C GLU A 527 52.85 20.84 0.76
N GLN A 528 52.70 19.72 1.45
CA GLN A 528 51.45 19.34 2.13
C GLN A 528 50.92 20.41 3.11
N ASP A 529 51.75 20.88 4.04
CA ASP A 529 51.35 21.88 5.04
C ASP A 529 50.98 23.23 4.41
N LYS A 530 51.68 23.61 3.34
CA LYS A 530 51.43 24.85 2.61
C LYS A 530 50.09 24.79 1.89
N THR A 531 49.82 23.68 1.21
CA THR A 531 48.55 23.45 0.52
C THR A 531 47.40 23.34 1.52
N ALA A 532 47.57 22.66 2.65
CA ALA A 532 46.56 22.55 3.69
C ALA A 532 46.19 23.92 4.26
N ARG A 533 47.18 24.77 4.57
CA ARG A 533 46.94 26.16 5.00
C ARG A 533 46.20 26.95 3.93
N HIS A 534 46.66 26.91 2.68
CA HIS A 534 46.02 27.63 1.58
C HIS A 534 44.55 27.23 1.39
N LEU A 535 44.24 25.93 1.46
CA LEU A 535 42.86 25.44 1.36
C LEU A 535 42.01 25.84 2.56
N SER A 536 42.57 25.82 3.77
CA SER A 536 41.90 26.32 4.98
C SER A 536 41.55 27.79 4.85
N ASP A 537 42.49 28.62 4.37
CA ASP A 537 42.27 30.05 4.16
C ASP A 537 41.21 30.29 3.07
N MET A 538 41.26 29.54 1.97
CA MET A 538 40.23 29.60 0.92
C MET A 538 38.84 29.21 1.43
N LEU A 539 38.75 28.15 2.24
CA LEU A 539 37.48 27.69 2.81
C LEU A 539 36.91 28.72 3.80
N ALA A 540 37.76 29.33 4.62
CA ALA A 540 37.36 30.36 5.59
C ALA A 540 36.79 31.64 4.92
N LEU A 541 37.13 31.89 3.65
CA LEU A 541 36.58 32.99 2.86
C LEU A 541 35.19 32.70 2.28
N ILE A 542 34.75 31.43 2.27
CA ILE A 542 33.44 31.04 1.75
C ILE A 542 32.42 31.13 2.90
N PRO A 543 31.38 31.97 2.81
CA PRO A 543 30.34 32.03 3.82
C PRO A 543 29.66 30.65 3.99
N PRO A 544 29.45 30.17 5.23
CA PRO A 544 28.82 28.88 5.46
C PRO A 544 27.35 28.91 5.04
N ASP A 545 26.96 28.00 4.14
CA ASP A 545 25.55 27.72 3.82
C ASP A 545 25.02 26.66 4.80
N ILE A 546 24.40 27.14 5.87
CA ILE A 546 23.88 26.30 6.96
C ILE A 546 22.74 25.41 6.47
N ASP A 547 21.89 25.90 5.56
CA ASP A 547 20.74 25.15 5.05
C ASP A 547 21.20 24.00 4.15
N HIS A 548 22.18 24.26 3.28
CA HIS A 548 22.79 23.21 2.48
C HIS A 548 23.48 22.16 3.36
N PHE A 549 24.28 22.58 4.34
CA PHE A 549 24.92 21.65 5.29
C PHE A 549 23.89 20.80 6.04
N ASN A 550 22.81 21.43 6.53
CA ASN A 550 21.73 20.73 7.22
C ASN A 550 21.07 19.69 6.32
N ARG A 551 20.82 20.02 5.06
CA ARG A 551 20.25 19.10 4.07
C ARG A 551 21.16 17.90 3.83
N LEU A 552 22.46 18.13 3.62
CA LEU A 552 23.43 17.05 3.41
C LEU A 552 23.50 16.13 4.64
N PHE A 553 23.62 16.72 5.83
CA PHE A 553 23.72 15.97 7.08
C PHE A 553 22.46 15.14 7.35
N ASP A 554 21.28 15.75 7.24
CA ASP A 554 20.02 15.06 7.50
C ASP A 554 19.75 13.96 6.46
N THR A 555 20.20 14.13 5.21
CA THR A 555 20.14 13.08 4.19
C THR A 555 21.06 11.92 4.56
N ALA A 556 22.29 12.22 4.98
CA ALA A 556 23.25 11.20 5.39
C ALA A 556 22.78 10.40 6.61
N VAL A 557 22.11 11.03 7.58
CA VAL A 557 21.60 10.34 8.78
C VAL A 557 20.33 9.52 8.50
N LYS A 558 19.58 9.82 7.44
CA LYS A 558 18.29 9.16 7.13
C LYS A 558 18.39 8.05 6.08
N GLN A 559 19.56 7.79 5.50
CA GLN A 559 19.70 6.88 4.36
C GLN A 559 19.20 5.46 4.64
N SER A 560 19.43 4.92 5.84
CA SER A 560 19.02 3.56 6.22
C SER A 560 17.59 3.46 6.77
N ALA A 561 16.86 4.56 6.89
CA ALA A 561 15.53 4.58 7.54
C ALA A 561 14.45 3.76 6.79
N LEU A 562 14.72 3.37 5.54
CA LEU A 562 13.83 2.56 4.71
C LEU A 562 14.36 1.14 4.43
N GLU A 563 15.55 0.78 4.94
CA GLU A 563 16.08 -0.58 4.80
C GLU A 563 15.37 -1.53 5.78
N VAL A 564 14.38 -2.28 5.28
CA VAL A 564 13.74 -3.36 6.03
C VAL A 564 14.70 -4.55 6.07
N GLY A 565 15.34 -4.78 7.22
CA GLY A 565 16.17 -5.96 7.48
C GLY A 565 17.68 -5.74 7.58
N GLY A 566 18.16 -4.50 7.50
CA GLY A 566 19.51 -4.14 7.93
C GLY A 566 19.54 -3.92 9.44
N THR A 567 20.62 -4.34 10.11
CA THR A 567 20.90 -4.14 11.55
C THR A 567 21.07 -2.67 11.96
N SER A 568 20.14 -1.79 11.55
CA SER A 568 19.92 -0.46 12.12
C SER A 568 18.78 -0.46 13.14
N SER A 569 18.00 -1.55 13.24
CA SER A 569 17.16 -1.81 14.40
C SER A 569 18.00 -2.46 15.50
N PHE A 570 18.45 -1.68 16.48
CA PHE A 570 18.74 -2.26 17.79
C PHE A 570 17.47 -2.95 18.25
N GLU A 571 17.47 -4.28 18.29
CA GLU A 571 16.50 -5.01 19.10
C GLU A 571 16.56 -4.39 20.48
N THR A 572 15.45 -3.81 20.92
CA THR A 572 15.31 -3.23 22.25
C THR A 572 15.21 -4.39 23.23
N THR A 573 16.31 -5.12 23.38
CA THR A 573 16.48 -6.15 24.39
C THR A 573 17.14 -5.45 25.57
N LEU A 574 16.33 -5.20 26.60
CA LEU A 574 16.72 -4.68 27.91
C LEU A 574 18.16 -5.08 28.29
N GLY A 575 19.05 -4.09 28.34
CA GLY A 575 20.24 -4.08 29.19
C GLY A 575 21.22 -5.26 29.06
N LEU A 576 21.79 -5.50 27.88
CA LEU A 576 22.99 -6.33 27.74
C LEU A 576 24.05 -5.61 26.89
N ILE A 577 25.22 -5.39 27.51
CA ILE A 577 26.45 -4.95 26.85
C ILE A 577 26.85 -6.05 25.86
N ILE A 578 26.74 -5.79 24.56
CA ILE A 578 27.32 -6.66 23.54
C ILE A 578 28.76 -6.18 23.30
N ARG A 579 29.72 -6.92 23.85
CA ARG A 579 31.11 -6.94 23.35
C ARG A 579 31.14 -7.93 22.19
N GLU A 580 31.34 -7.44 20.97
CA GLU A 580 31.74 -8.31 19.86
C GLU A 580 33.24 -8.63 20.03
N GLU A 581 33.54 -9.75 20.67
CA GLU A 581 34.84 -10.42 20.55
C GLU A 581 34.88 -11.14 19.20
N HIS A 582 35.62 -10.60 18.24
CA HIS A 582 36.04 -11.39 17.08
C HIS A 582 37.29 -12.19 17.44
N GLU A 583 37.11 -13.50 17.51
CA GLU A 583 38.16 -14.50 17.66
C GLU A 583 39.28 -14.31 16.66
N ARG A 584 40.50 -14.31 17.19
CA ARG A 584 41.76 -14.46 16.47
C ARG A 584 41.76 -15.78 15.71
N LEU A 585 41.89 -15.71 14.38
CA LEU A 585 42.55 -16.77 13.62
C LEU A 585 43.98 -16.31 13.33
N LEU A 586 44.88 -16.81 14.17
CA LEU A 586 46.32 -16.87 13.95
C LEU A 586 46.61 -17.61 12.65
N LEU A 587 47.35 -16.97 11.74
CA LEU A 587 48.33 -17.64 10.88
C LEU A 587 49.49 -16.65 10.65
N THR A 588 50.60 -16.92 11.34
CA THR A 588 52.00 -16.60 11.00
C THR A 588 52.28 -17.01 9.54
N ASP A 589 53.05 -16.34 8.68
CA ASP A 589 54.16 -15.37 8.79
C ASP A 589 53.99 -14.22 7.79
#